data_AF-A0AAD4SMF9-F1
#
_entry.id   AF-A0AAD4SMF9-F1
#
_cell.length_a   1.000
_cell.length_b   1.000
_cell.length_c   1.000
_cell.angle_alpha   90.00
_cell.angle_beta   90.00
_cell.angle_gamma   90.00
#
_symmetry.space_group_name_H-M   'P 1'
#
loop_
_entity.id
_entity.type
_entity.pdbx_description
1 polymer ?
#
loop_
_entity_poly.entity_id
_entity_poly.type
_entity_poly.pdbx_seq_one_letter_code
_entity_poly.pdbx_strand_id
1 'polypeptide(L)' 'ILKPDVIAPGVDILAANTGYGADPTSTEEFKLDSGTSMACPHVSGLAVLLRKVYPKWSPDAIRSALMTTAYNVDSS' A
#
# COMPACT_ATOMS: atom_id res chain seq x y z
N ILE A 1 -21.27 -1.66 -7.19
CA ILE A 1 -19.79 -1.53 -7.08
C ILE A 1 -19.42 -1.91 -5.66
N LEU A 2 -18.65 -2.99 -5.49
CA LEU A 2 -18.21 -3.44 -4.17
C LEU A 2 -16.92 -2.71 -3.78
N LYS A 3 -16.76 -2.43 -2.48
CA LYS A 3 -15.58 -1.80 -1.89
C LYS A 3 -15.28 -2.48 -0.55
N PRO A 4 -14.03 -2.49 -0.08
CA PRO A 4 -12.80 -2.01 -0.75
C PRO A 4 -12.42 -2.87 -1.98
N ASP A 5 -11.52 -2.38 -2.83
CA ASP A 5 -11.12 -3.11 -4.04
C ASP A 5 -10.10 -4.23 -3.77
N VAL A 6 -9.16 -3.98 -2.85
CA VAL A 6 -8.09 -4.90 -2.46
C VAL A 6 -7.61 -4.52 -1.06
N ILE A 7 -7.02 -5.46 -0.34
CA ILE A 7 -6.39 -5.24 0.96
C ILE A 7 -4.88 -5.44 0.88
N ALA A 8 -4.13 -4.72 1.72
CA ALA A 8 -2.68 -4.79 1.80
C ALA A 8 -2.22 -4.56 3.24
N PRO A 9 -0.96 -4.92 3.60
CA PRO A 9 -0.43 -4.71 4.94
C PRO A 9 -0.47 -3.24 5.36
N GLY A 10 -1.11 -2.96 6.49
CA GLY A 10 -1.24 -1.61 7.01
C GLY A 10 -1.19 -1.52 8.54
N VAL A 11 -0.81 -2.59 9.22
CA VAL A 11 -0.67 -2.62 10.69
C VAL A 11 0.79 -2.91 11.00
N ASP A 12 1.34 -2.19 11.98
CA ASP A 12 2.73 -2.26 12.44
C ASP A 12 3.75 -2.22 11.29
N ILE A 13 3.55 -1.26 10.38
CA ILE A 13 4.43 -1.05 9.24
C ILE A 13 5.60 -0.16 9.68
N LEU A 14 6.82 -0.67 9.55
CA LEU A 14 8.04 0.10 9.78
C LEU A 14 8.30 1.00 8.57
N ALA A 15 8.25 2.31 8.78
CA ALA A 15 8.48 3.31 7.73
C ALA A 15 9.40 4.42 8.21
N ALA A 16 10.02 5.13 7.27
CA ALA A 16 10.87 6.28 7.57
C ALA A 16 10.05 7.38 8.27
N ASN A 17 10.62 7.96 9.31
CA ASN A 17 10.02 8.98 10.13
C ASN A 17 10.88 10.25 10.03
N THR A 18 10.27 11.37 9.66
CA THR A 18 10.95 12.66 9.55
C THR A 18 10.88 13.47 10.85
N GLY A 19 10.20 12.97 11.89
CA GLY A 19 9.92 13.69 13.14
C GLY A 19 8.93 14.86 12.96
N TYR A 20 8.47 15.12 11.73
CA TYR A 20 7.61 16.25 11.42
C TYR A 20 6.15 15.90 11.71
N GLY A 21 5.58 16.52 12.76
CA GLY A 21 4.14 16.49 13.05
C GLY A 21 3.65 15.51 14.13
N ALA A 22 4.50 14.61 14.65
CA ALA A 22 4.14 13.71 15.75
C ALA A 22 4.85 14.07 17.06
N ASP A 23 6.16 14.32 16.99
CA ASP A 23 6.97 14.81 18.10
C ASP A 23 8.27 15.40 17.51
N PRO A 24 8.51 16.72 17.60
CA PRO A 24 9.73 17.35 17.10
C PRO A 24 11.00 16.91 17.86
N THR A 25 10.87 16.16 18.95
CA THR A 25 11.99 15.55 19.70
C THR A 25 12.27 14.11 19.31
N SER A 26 11.43 13.50 18.46
CA SER A 26 11.66 12.18 17.88
C SER A 26 12.92 12.20 17.02
N THR A 27 13.98 11.56 17.50
CA THR A 27 15.23 11.34 16.76
C THR A 27 15.23 10.01 15.99
N GLU A 28 14.16 9.22 16.10
CA GLU A 28 14.05 7.94 15.41
C GLU A 28 13.81 8.17 13.91
N GLU A 29 14.75 7.72 13.07
CA GLU A 29 14.67 7.77 11.61
C GLU A 29 13.60 6.83 11.03
N PHE A 30 13.11 5.89 11.83
CA PHE A 30 12.07 4.92 11.47
C PHE A 30 11.08 4.77 12.62
N LYS A 31 9.82 4.51 12.28
CA LYS A 31 8.74 4.30 13.24
C LYS A 31 7.80 3.20 12.75
N LEU A 32 7.26 2.43 13.70
CA LEU A 32 6.11 1.55 13.46
C LEU A 32 4.82 2.37 13.50
N ASP A 33 4.01 2.25 12.44
CA ASP A 33 2.72 2.92 12.37
C ASP A 33 1.66 2.03 11.72
N SER A 34 0.39 2.35 12.01
CA SER A 34 -0.77 1.56 11.60
C SER A 34 -1.85 2.43 10.99
N GLY A 35 -2.41 1.99 9.86
CA GLY A 35 -3.54 2.62 9.19
C GLY A 35 -3.66 2.24 7.72
N THR A 36 -4.81 2.53 7.12
CA THR A 36 -5.00 2.40 5.66
C THR A 36 -4.05 3.29 4.87
N SER A 37 -3.59 4.40 5.46
CA SER A 37 -2.50 5.24 4.95
C SER A 37 -1.19 4.48 4.73
N MET A 38 -0.96 3.40 5.49
CA MET A 38 0.23 2.54 5.34
C MET A 38 -0.01 1.39 4.36
N ALA A 39 -1.26 0.95 4.18
CA ALA A 39 -1.63 -0.01 3.13
C ALA A 39 -1.60 0.61 1.72
N CYS A 40 -2.02 1.87 1.58
CA CYS A 40 -2.05 2.60 0.31
C CYS A 40 -0.70 2.60 -0.46
N PRO A 41 0.45 2.96 0.16
CA PRO A 41 1.75 2.97 -0.53
C PRO A 41 2.22 1.58 -0.97
N HIS A 42 1.81 0.50 -0.30
CA HIS A 42 2.10 -0.86 -0.76
C HIS A 42 1.43 -1.14 -2.11
N VAL A 43 0.13 -0.82 -2.24
CA VAL A 43 -0.62 -1.04 -3.49
C VAL A 43 -0.14 -0.10 -4.60
N SER A 44 0.18 1.16 -4.28
CA SER A 44 0.69 2.10 -5.28
C SER A 44 2.09 1.69 -5.80
N GLY A 45 2.95 1.14 -4.93
CA GLY A 45 4.22 0.56 -5.32
C GLY A 45 4.06 -0.60 -6.32
N LEU A 46 3.14 -1.54 -6.03
CA LEU A 46 2.82 -2.64 -6.95
C LEU A 46 2.26 -2.12 -8.28
N ALA A 47 1.38 -1.12 -8.25
CA ALA A 47 0.86 -0.50 -9.47
C ALA A 47 1.96 0.12 -10.33
N VAL A 48 2.95 0.78 -9.73
CA VAL A 48 4.12 1.33 -10.45
C VAL A 48 4.97 0.23 -11.06
N LEU A 49 5.20 -0.88 -10.33
CA LEU A 49 5.93 -2.02 -10.88
C LEU A 49 5.22 -2.63 -12.09
N LEU A 50 3.90 -2.81 -12.01
CA LEU A 50 3.09 -3.28 -13.13
C LEU A 50 3.13 -2.29 -14.30
N ARG A 51 3.06 -0.97 -14.04
CA ARG A 51 3.18 0.06 -15.07
C ARG A 51 4.55 0.05 -15.74
N LYS A 52 5.62 -0.25 -14.99
CA LYS A 52 6.99 -0.36 -15.52
C LYS A 52 7.15 -1.57 -16.43
N VAL A 53 6.60 -2.73 -16.03
CA VAL A 53 6.65 -3.97 -16.83
C VAL A 53 5.71 -3.92 -18.03
N TYR A 54 4.55 -3.27 -17.87
CA TYR A 54 3.52 -3.12 -18.91
C TYR A 54 3.19 -1.63 -19.20
N PRO A 55 4.08 -0.89 -19.89
CA PRO A 55 3.94 0.56 -20.10
C PRO A 55 2.76 1.00 -20.97
N LYS A 56 2.00 0.06 -21.54
CA LYS A 56 0.79 0.34 -22.34
C LYS A 56 -0.51 0.02 -21.61
N TRP A 57 -0.45 -0.63 -20.44
CA TRP A 57 -1.65 -0.94 -19.67
C TRP A 57 -2.32 0.35 -19.17
N SER A 58 -3.64 0.40 -19.29
CA SER A 58 -4.46 1.45 -18.70
C SER A 58 -4.52 1.31 -17.18
N PRO A 59 -4.92 2.38 -16.44
CA PRO A 59 -5.14 2.29 -14.99
C PRO A 59 -6.12 1.17 -14.61
N ASP A 60 -7.18 0.98 -15.41
CA ASP A 60 -8.16 -0.08 -15.17
C ASP A 60 -7.58 -1.48 -15.40
N ALA A 61 -6.68 -1.66 -16.36
CA ALA A 61 -5.99 -2.94 -16.56
C ALA A 61 -5.09 -3.28 -15.37
N ILE A 62 -4.37 -2.30 -14.81
CA ILE A 62 -3.55 -2.48 -13.62
C ILE A 62 -4.42 -2.81 -12.40
N ARG A 63 -5.53 -2.09 -12.19
CA ARG A 63 -6.48 -2.37 -11.11
C ARG A 63 -7.09 -3.77 -11.25
N SER A 64 -7.49 -4.16 -12.45
CA SER A 64 -8.06 -5.48 -12.75
C SER A 64 -7.05 -6.60 -12.44
N ALA A 65 -5.80 -6.45 -12.88
CA ALA A 65 -4.73 -7.40 -12.57
C ALA A 65 -4.56 -7.55 -11.05
N LEU A 66 -4.44 -6.44 -10.31
CA LEU A 66 -4.29 -6.47 -8.86
C LEU A 66 -5.47 -7.13 -8.14
N MET A 67 -6.71 -6.87 -8.57
CA MET A 67 -7.91 -7.44 -7.95
C MET A 67 -8.09 -8.93 -8.25
N THR A 68 -7.83 -9.35 -9.49
CA THR A 68 -8.05 -10.74 -9.93
C THR A 68 -6.95 -11.70 -9.49
N THR A 69 -5.76 -11.20 -9.17
CA THR A 69 -4.65 -12.02 -8.65
C THR A 69 -4.45 -11.84 -7.14
N ALA A 70 -5.31 -11.10 -6.44
CA ALA A 70 -5.24 -10.98 -5.00
C ALA A 70 -5.54 -12.33 -4.33
N TYR A 71 -4.84 -12.63 -3.24
CA TYR A 71 -5.15 -13.81 -2.45
C TYR A 71 -6.43 -13.59 -1.64
N ASN A 72 -7.29 -14.60 -1.60
CA ASN A 72 -8.38 -14.67 -0.63
C ASN A 72 -7.78 -15.06 0.72
N VAL A 73 -7.56 -14.06 1.56
CA VAL A 73 -6.99 -14.25 2.91
C VAL A 73 -8.08 -14.41 3.98
N ASP A 74 -9.34 -14.44 3.55
CA ASP A 74 -10.43 -14.86 4.43
C ASP A 74 -10.43 -16.39 4.52
N SER A 75 -10.27 -16.89 5.75
CA SER A 75 -10.25 -18.31 6.09
C SER A 75 -11.10 -18.54 7.33
N SER A 76 -12.38 -18.18 7.21
CA SER A 76 -13.46 -18.63 8.09
C SER A 76 -14.40 -19.58 7.36
#